data_AF-A0AAP0PPP2-F1
#
_entry.id   AF-A0AAP0PPP2-F1
#
_cell.length_a   1.000
_cell.length_b   1.000
_cell.length_c   1.000
_cell.angle_alpha   90.00
_cell.angle_beta   90.00
_cell.angle_gamma   90.00
#
_symmetry.space_group_name_H-M   'P 1'
#
loop_
_entity.id
_entity.type
_entity.pdbx_description
1 polymer ?
#
loop_
_entity_poly.entity_id
_entity_poly.type
_entity_poly.pdbx_seq_one_letter_code
_entity_poly.pdbx_strand_id
1 'polypeptide(L)'
;MLRLPGMATAAPAASSLSHATIIPPQPHPKPSSTTTLSFRSISRAATKFPFKLPSSYPSPLRRLSATHNNNISSSSPPPATTFHGLCYVVSDNIDTDQIIPAEHLTLVPSNPDEYRKLGSFALIGLPSAYPIRFVDPGEFQSKYSIIIAGDNFGCGSSREHAPVALGASGVKAVVAESYARIFFRNSVATGEVYPLESEVRVCDECNTGDVVTVELAENLLINHTTGKEYRLKPIGDAGPVIEAGGIFAYARQTGMISSSPVSA
;
A
#
# COMPACT_ATOMS: atom_id res chain seq x y z
N MET A 1 -35.71 -64.09 31.62
CA MET A 1 -35.19 -65.46 31.74
C MET A 1 -33.85 -65.53 31.01
N LEU A 2 -32.85 -66.08 31.69
CA LEU A 2 -31.42 -66.22 31.38
C LEU A 2 -31.02 -66.52 29.91
N ARG A 3 -29.96 -65.87 29.39
CA ARG A 3 -28.57 -66.43 29.25
C ARG A 3 -27.66 -65.51 28.41
N LEU A 4 -26.62 -64.97 29.05
CA LEU A 4 -25.27 -64.71 28.49
C LEU A 4 -24.48 -66.04 28.60
N PRO A 5 -23.37 -66.31 27.85
CA PRO A 5 -22.13 -65.50 27.91
C PRO A 5 -21.23 -65.46 26.64
N GLY A 6 -20.24 -64.56 26.66
CA GLY A 6 -19.13 -64.54 25.71
C GLY A 6 -18.19 -63.36 25.93
N MET A 7 -17.37 -63.42 26.99
CA MET A 7 -16.24 -62.51 27.23
C MET A 7 -15.09 -62.81 26.25
N ALA A 8 -14.52 -61.79 25.64
CA ALA A 8 -13.14 -61.81 25.15
C ALA A 8 -12.50 -60.45 25.39
N THR A 9 -11.56 -60.44 26.32
CA THR A 9 -10.68 -59.34 26.74
C THR A 9 -9.57 -59.12 25.71
N ALA A 10 -9.36 -57.88 25.27
CA ALA A 10 -8.15 -57.49 24.53
C ALA A 10 -7.37 -56.43 25.33
N ALA A 11 -6.14 -56.77 25.67
CA ALA A 11 -5.16 -55.96 26.38
C ALA A 11 -4.57 -54.84 25.47
N PRO A 12 -4.00 -53.76 26.04
CA PRO A 12 -3.43 -52.68 25.26
C PRO A 12 -2.01 -53.04 24.79
N ALA A 13 -1.74 -52.84 23.51
CA ALA A 13 -0.39 -52.96 22.94
C ALA A 13 0.45 -51.75 23.35
N ALA A 14 1.48 -51.99 24.15
CA ALA A 14 2.61 -51.09 24.34
C ALA A 14 3.55 -51.21 23.15
N SER A 15 3.90 -50.10 22.50
CA SER A 15 4.99 -50.05 21.53
C SER A 15 5.83 -48.79 21.72
N SER A 16 6.99 -49.00 22.35
CA SER A 16 8.30 -48.48 21.96
C SER A 16 8.45 -46.97 21.77
N LEU A 17 8.91 -46.31 22.84
CA LEU A 17 9.67 -45.05 22.80
C LEU A 17 10.98 -45.25 22.02
N SER A 18 11.07 -44.72 20.80
CA SER A 18 12.35 -44.50 20.12
C SER A 18 12.85 -43.08 20.41
N HIS A 19 14.05 -43.02 20.97
CA HIS A 19 14.81 -41.79 21.22
C HIS A 19 15.05 -41.03 19.90
N ALA A 20 14.48 -39.84 19.77
CA ALA A 20 14.93 -38.86 18.78
C ALA A 20 16.13 -38.11 19.35
N THR A 21 17.33 -38.52 18.95
CA THR A 21 18.58 -37.82 19.25
C THR A 21 18.56 -36.45 18.59
N ILE A 22 18.55 -35.41 19.43
CA ILE A 22 18.72 -34.00 19.04
C ILE A 22 20.16 -33.82 18.56
N ILE A 23 20.34 -33.59 17.25
CA ILE A 23 21.62 -33.22 16.65
C ILE A 23 21.76 -31.69 16.75
N PRO A 24 22.75 -31.13 17.47
CA PRO A 24 22.96 -29.70 17.51
C PRO A 24 23.47 -29.17 16.15
N PRO A 25 23.07 -27.93 15.76
CA PRO A 25 23.48 -27.34 14.49
C PRO A 25 24.99 -27.07 14.44
N GLN A 26 25.62 -27.44 13.32
CA GLN A 26 27.03 -27.21 13.05
C GLN A 26 27.29 -25.72 12.72
N PRO A 27 28.37 -25.11 13.24
CA PRO A 27 28.70 -23.71 12.97
C PRO A 27 29.23 -23.52 11.53
N HIS A 28 28.62 -22.59 10.79
CA HIS A 28 29.11 -22.15 9.48
C HIS A 28 30.43 -21.36 9.62
N PRO A 29 31.41 -21.58 8.72
CA PRO A 29 32.67 -20.83 8.72
C PRO A 29 32.47 -19.38 8.27
N LYS A 30 33.03 -18.44 9.04
CA LYS A 30 33.09 -17.01 8.72
C LYS A 30 34.03 -16.76 7.54
N PRO A 31 33.68 -15.92 6.55
CA PRO A 31 34.66 -15.38 5.61
C PRO A 31 35.51 -14.30 6.31
N SER A 32 36.81 -14.55 6.29
CA SER A 32 37.88 -13.67 6.75
C SER A 32 38.27 -12.61 5.71
N SER A 33 38.86 -11.52 6.23
CA SER A 33 39.76 -10.54 5.60
C SER A 33 39.22 -9.55 4.56
N THR A 34 38.93 -8.35 5.05
CA THR A 34 39.63 -7.09 4.73
C THR A 34 40.30 -6.99 3.35
N THR A 35 39.69 -6.25 2.44
CA THR A 35 40.42 -5.56 1.37
C THR A 35 40.17 -4.06 1.49
N THR A 36 41.14 -3.37 2.09
CA THR A 36 41.21 -1.91 2.13
C THR A 36 41.56 -1.41 0.73
N LEU A 37 40.59 -0.83 0.03
CA LEU A 37 40.88 -0.08 -1.20
C LEU A 37 41.47 1.29 -0.82
N SER A 38 42.79 1.38 -0.96
CA SER A 38 43.57 2.61 -0.88
C SER A 38 43.14 3.59 -1.98
N PHE A 39 42.54 4.71 -1.61
CA PHE A 39 42.34 5.86 -2.48
C PHE A 39 43.71 6.43 -2.92
N ARG A 40 44.06 6.26 -4.19
CA ARG A 40 45.11 7.07 -4.82
C ARG A 40 44.48 8.38 -5.30
N SER A 41 44.93 9.47 -4.71
CA SER A 41 44.75 10.85 -5.17
C SER A 41 45.18 10.96 -6.64
N ILE A 42 44.24 11.31 -7.52
CA ILE A 42 44.53 11.79 -8.87
C ILE A 42 44.36 13.30 -8.83
N SER A 43 45.47 13.99 -8.64
CA SER A 43 45.59 15.42 -8.90
C SER A 43 45.66 15.62 -10.40
N ARG A 44 44.71 16.33 -11.00
CA ARG A 44 44.77 16.79 -12.40
C ARG A 44 44.35 18.24 -12.53
N ALA A 45 45.39 19.06 -12.63
CA ALA A 45 45.55 20.27 -13.43
C ALA A 45 44.28 21.03 -13.87
N ALA A 46 44.13 22.23 -13.32
CA ALA A 46 43.24 23.27 -13.81
C ALA A 46 43.78 23.86 -15.14
N THR A 47 43.06 23.63 -16.24
CA THR A 47 43.32 24.28 -17.51
C THR A 47 42.49 25.56 -17.60
N LYS A 48 43.18 26.71 -17.56
CA LYS A 48 42.62 28.04 -17.76
C LYS A 48 42.17 28.20 -19.22
N PHE A 49 40.89 28.49 -19.44
CA PHE A 49 40.39 29.03 -20.71
C PHE A 49 39.93 30.48 -20.49
N PRO A 50 40.46 31.48 -21.23
CA PRO A 50 40.02 32.85 -21.11
C PRO A 50 38.81 33.08 -22.03
N PHE A 51 37.63 33.33 -21.46
CA PHE A 51 36.49 33.80 -22.25
C PHE A 51 36.25 35.29 -22.00
N LYS A 52 36.31 36.05 -23.08
CA LYS A 52 36.28 37.50 -23.18
C LYS A 52 34.81 37.94 -23.27
N LEU A 53 34.34 38.84 -22.39
CA LEU A 53 33.03 39.49 -22.54
C LEU A 53 33.10 40.61 -23.58
N PRO A 54 32.11 40.73 -24.47
CA PRO A 54 31.78 42.00 -25.11
C PRO A 54 30.62 42.71 -24.42
N SER A 55 30.80 44.03 -24.36
CA SER A 55 29.92 45.08 -23.87
C SER A 55 28.76 45.36 -24.84
N SER A 56 27.74 46.05 -24.30
CA SER A 56 26.69 46.86 -24.95
C SER A 56 25.38 46.18 -25.38
N TYR A 57 24.31 46.55 -24.68
CA TYR A 57 22.92 46.49 -25.13
C TYR A 57 22.49 47.90 -25.54
N PRO A 58 21.77 48.05 -26.67
CA PRO A 58 20.86 49.15 -26.87
C PRO A 58 19.40 48.67 -26.83
N SER A 59 18.54 49.39 -26.10
CA SER A 59 17.09 49.38 -26.35
C SER A 59 16.78 50.24 -27.59
N PRO A 60 15.65 50.00 -28.29
CA PRO A 60 14.48 50.83 -27.97
C PRO A 60 13.11 50.13 -28.10
N LEU A 61 12.15 50.81 -27.46
CA LEU A 61 10.70 50.60 -27.46
C LEU A 61 10.08 50.39 -28.85
N ARG A 62 9.08 49.49 -28.92
CA ARG A 62 7.90 49.69 -29.77
C ARG A 62 6.64 49.20 -29.08
N ARG A 63 5.79 50.18 -28.76
CA ARG A 63 4.41 50.07 -28.29
C ARG A 63 3.54 49.54 -29.43
N LEU A 64 2.83 48.44 -29.21
CA LEU A 64 1.65 48.05 -29.97
C LEU A 64 0.53 47.64 -29.03
N SER A 65 -0.65 48.08 -29.43
CA SER A 65 -1.84 48.34 -28.65
C SER A 65 -2.65 47.09 -28.36
N ALA A 66 -3.32 47.09 -27.21
CA ALA A 66 -4.27 46.08 -26.78
C ALA A 66 -5.44 45.94 -27.76
N THR A 67 -5.74 44.70 -28.18
CA THR A 67 -7.10 44.27 -28.49
C THR A 67 -7.55 43.33 -27.39
N HIS A 68 -8.57 43.80 -26.67
CA HIS A 68 -9.25 43.13 -25.57
C HIS A 68 -10.02 41.94 -26.14
N ASN A 69 -9.74 40.73 -25.66
CA ASN A 69 -10.66 39.61 -25.83
C ASN A 69 -10.75 38.86 -24.50
N ASN A 70 -11.69 39.34 -23.66
CA ASN A 70 -12.05 38.67 -22.42
C ASN A 70 -12.87 37.43 -22.75
N ASN A 71 -12.26 36.26 -22.61
CA ASN A 71 -13.00 35.05 -22.34
C ASN A 71 -12.19 34.22 -21.34
N ILE A 72 -12.11 34.71 -20.11
CA ILE A 72 -11.64 33.91 -18.98
C ILE A 72 -12.83 33.06 -18.55
N SER A 73 -12.94 31.89 -19.16
CA SER A 73 -13.71 30.78 -18.62
C SER A 73 -13.07 30.42 -17.28
N SER A 74 -13.75 30.76 -16.19
CA SER A 74 -13.44 30.27 -14.85
C SER A 74 -13.67 28.75 -14.82
N SER A 75 -12.71 27.98 -15.31
CA SER A 75 -12.64 26.56 -15.03
C SER A 75 -12.17 26.44 -13.58
N SER A 76 -13.11 26.30 -12.65
CA SER A 76 -12.79 25.71 -11.35
C SER A 76 -12.00 24.42 -11.62
N PRO A 77 -10.86 24.19 -10.95
CA PRO A 77 -10.18 22.91 -11.09
C PRO A 77 -11.17 21.78 -10.78
N PRO A 78 -11.05 20.61 -11.44
CA PRO A 78 -11.86 19.46 -11.09
C PRO A 78 -11.76 19.22 -9.58
N PRO A 79 -12.84 18.75 -8.91
CA PRO A 79 -12.84 18.56 -7.47
C PRO A 79 -11.65 17.68 -7.08
N ALA A 80 -10.77 18.20 -6.23
CA ALA A 80 -9.58 17.49 -5.80
C ALA A 80 -10.00 16.25 -5.00
N THR A 81 -9.64 15.06 -5.48
CA THR A 81 -9.90 13.81 -4.79
C THR A 81 -9.23 13.84 -3.42
N THR A 82 -10.05 13.75 -2.39
CA THR A 82 -9.66 13.92 -0.99
C THR A 82 -10.25 12.80 -0.15
N PHE A 83 -9.45 12.21 0.74
CA PHE A 83 -9.91 11.20 1.69
C PHE A 83 -9.76 11.75 3.10
N HIS A 84 -10.84 11.72 3.89
CA HIS A 84 -10.85 12.19 5.26
C HIS A 84 -11.37 11.09 6.20
N GLY A 85 -10.81 11.00 7.40
CA GLY A 85 -11.34 10.15 8.46
C GLY A 85 -10.27 9.68 9.43
N LEU A 86 -10.61 8.66 10.22
CA LEU A 86 -9.69 8.07 11.18
C LEU A 86 -8.64 7.23 10.46
N CYS A 87 -7.39 7.32 10.92
CA CYS A 87 -6.33 6.46 10.43
C CYS A 87 -6.11 5.24 11.32
N TYR A 88 -5.68 4.13 10.71
CA TYR A 88 -5.18 2.95 11.42
C TYR A 88 -3.69 2.79 11.13
N VAL A 89 -2.87 2.69 12.17
CA VAL A 89 -1.41 2.73 12.05
C VAL A 89 -0.83 1.33 12.23
N VAL A 90 -0.04 0.90 11.25
CA VAL A 90 0.72 -0.35 11.25
C VAL A 90 2.20 -0.09 10.97
N SER A 91 3.05 -1.08 11.27
CA SER A 91 4.50 -0.95 11.19
C SER A 91 5.03 -1.42 9.84
N ASP A 92 6.33 -1.73 9.77
CA ASP A 92 6.99 -2.26 8.58
C ASP A 92 6.54 -3.71 8.29
N ASN A 93 6.71 -4.13 7.04
CA ASN A 93 6.58 -5.52 6.57
C ASN A 93 5.23 -6.17 6.89
N ILE A 94 4.14 -5.40 6.78
CA ILE A 94 2.80 -5.98 6.82
C ILE A 94 2.59 -6.81 5.56
N ASP A 95 2.62 -8.13 5.71
CA ASP A 95 2.51 -9.06 4.59
C ASP A 95 1.05 -9.35 4.20
N THR A 96 0.88 -10.02 3.07
CA THR A 96 -0.45 -10.37 2.54
C THR A 96 -1.22 -11.38 3.40
N ASP A 97 -0.57 -12.20 4.22
CA ASP A 97 -1.24 -13.07 5.20
C ASP A 97 -1.79 -12.27 6.39
N GLN A 98 -1.06 -11.24 6.81
CA GLN A 98 -1.51 -10.31 7.84
C GLN A 98 -2.68 -9.45 7.36
N ILE A 99 -2.68 -9.05 6.08
CA ILE A 99 -3.80 -8.34 5.45
C ILE A 99 -5.01 -9.25 5.30
N ILE A 100 -4.84 -10.46 4.75
CA ILE A 100 -5.90 -11.46 4.62
C ILE A 100 -5.31 -12.89 4.59
N PRO A 101 -5.59 -13.71 5.62
CA PRO A 101 -5.15 -15.10 5.67
C PRO A 101 -5.63 -15.97 4.52
N ALA A 102 -4.83 -16.97 4.15
CA ALA A 102 -5.08 -17.82 2.99
C ALA A 102 -6.42 -18.58 3.00
N GLU A 103 -6.95 -18.88 4.19
CA GLU A 103 -8.23 -19.58 4.37
C GLU A 103 -9.44 -18.80 3.84
N HIS A 104 -9.35 -17.47 3.73
CA HIS A 104 -10.44 -16.62 3.24
C HIS A 104 -10.40 -16.38 1.72
N LEU A 105 -9.38 -16.90 1.02
CA LEU A 105 -9.21 -16.70 -0.43
C LEU A 105 -10.21 -17.51 -1.28
N THR A 106 -11.05 -18.32 -0.64
CA THR A 106 -12.16 -19.04 -1.29
C THR A 106 -13.33 -18.13 -1.66
N LEU A 107 -13.39 -16.93 -1.07
CA LEU A 107 -14.39 -15.92 -1.40
C LEU A 107 -14.09 -15.27 -2.76
N VAL A 108 -15.15 -15.05 -3.53
CA VAL A 108 -15.13 -14.54 -4.90
C VAL A 108 -15.45 -13.05 -4.92
N PRO A 109 -14.49 -12.16 -5.24
CA PRO A 109 -14.69 -10.70 -5.24
C PRO A 109 -15.80 -10.19 -6.18
N SER A 110 -16.13 -10.94 -7.24
CA SER A 110 -17.20 -10.54 -8.17
C SER A 110 -18.61 -10.80 -7.64
N ASN A 111 -18.75 -11.57 -6.56
CA ASN A 111 -20.02 -11.74 -5.85
C ASN A 111 -20.16 -10.63 -4.79
N PRO A 112 -21.19 -9.76 -4.85
CA PRO A 112 -21.34 -8.64 -3.91
C PRO A 112 -21.37 -9.02 -2.43
N ASP A 113 -22.01 -10.14 -2.08
CA ASP A 113 -22.11 -10.59 -0.67
C ASP A 113 -20.76 -11.11 -0.16
N GLU A 114 -20.02 -11.81 -1.02
CA GLU A 114 -18.69 -12.32 -0.70
C GLU A 114 -17.64 -11.20 -0.67
N TYR A 115 -17.74 -10.22 -1.57
CA TYR A 115 -16.95 -8.99 -1.53
C TYR A 115 -17.14 -8.27 -0.20
N ARG A 116 -18.40 -8.03 0.19
CA ARG A 116 -18.72 -7.45 1.49
C ARG A 116 -18.11 -8.27 2.64
N LYS A 117 -18.14 -9.60 2.52
CA LYS A 117 -17.56 -10.50 3.53
C LYS A 117 -16.04 -10.39 3.61
N LEU A 118 -15.33 -10.21 2.48
CA LEU A 118 -13.88 -9.98 2.45
C LEU A 118 -13.48 -8.76 3.28
N GLY A 119 -14.30 -7.71 3.30
CA GLY A 119 -14.09 -6.53 4.16
C GLY A 119 -13.97 -6.87 5.65
N SER A 120 -14.75 -7.84 6.14
CA SER A 120 -14.68 -8.29 7.55
C SER A 120 -13.37 -9.01 7.92
N PHE A 121 -12.56 -9.39 6.93
CA PHE A 121 -11.29 -10.08 7.12
C PHE A 121 -10.07 -9.18 6.88
N ALA A 122 -10.27 -7.91 6.55
CA ALA A 122 -9.18 -6.96 6.39
C ALA A 122 -8.34 -6.85 7.67
N LEU A 123 -7.02 -7.02 7.54
CA LEU A 123 -6.03 -6.96 8.61
C LEU A 123 -6.29 -7.92 9.79
N ILE A 124 -7.07 -8.99 9.59
CA ILE A 124 -7.40 -9.95 10.66
C ILE A 124 -6.20 -10.81 11.08
N GLY A 125 -5.20 -10.95 10.19
CA GLY A 125 -3.97 -11.71 10.45
C GLY A 125 -2.91 -10.91 11.21
N LEU A 126 -3.17 -9.65 11.59
CA LEU A 126 -2.23 -8.86 12.39
C LEU A 126 -1.90 -9.57 13.73
N PRO A 127 -0.64 -9.50 14.19
CA PRO A 127 -0.25 -10.09 15.45
C PRO A 127 -0.90 -9.37 16.64
N SER A 128 -0.93 -10.03 17.80
CA SER A 128 -1.50 -9.49 19.04
C SER A 128 -0.83 -8.19 19.54
N ALA A 129 0.30 -7.80 18.96
CA ALA A 129 0.95 -6.52 19.18
C ALA A 129 0.09 -5.32 18.73
N TYR A 130 -0.93 -5.55 17.89
CA TYR A 130 -1.95 -4.55 17.51
C TYR A 130 -3.20 -4.74 18.38
N PRO A 131 -3.36 -3.99 19.49
CA PRO A 131 -4.43 -4.23 20.46
C PRO A 131 -5.81 -3.77 19.96
N ILE A 132 -5.84 -2.81 19.04
CA ILE A 132 -7.06 -2.29 18.44
C ILE A 132 -7.36 -3.13 17.20
N ARG A 133 -8.56 -3.70 17.10
CA ARG A 133 -8.95 -4.39 15.87
C ARG A 133 -9.22 -3.39 14.75
N PHE A 134 -8.81 -3.76 13.54
CA PHE A 134 -9.04 -2.95 12.36
C PHE A 134 -10.54 -2.91 11.95
N VAL A 135 -11.19 -4.07 11.97
CA VAL A 135 -12.65 -4.21 11.81
C VAL A 135 -13.23 -4.76 13.11
N ASP A 136 -14.26 -4.09 13.62
CA ASP A 136 -14.93 -4.49 14.86
C ASP A 136 -15.68 -5.83 14.68
N PRO A 137 -15.74 -6.71 15.70
CA PRO A 137 -16.39 -8.02 15.56
C PRO A 137 -17.85 -7.91 15.12
N GLY A 138 -18.21 -8.65 14.05
CA GLY A 138 -19.56 -8.65 13.48
C GLY A 138 -19.77 -7.61 12.38
N GLU A 139 -18.83 -6.68 12.20
CA GLU A 139 -18.86 -5.67 11.15
C GLU A 139 -18.19 -6.16 9.85
N PHE A 140 -18.52 -5.46 8.76
CA PHE A 140 -17.95 -5.71 7.43
C PHE A 140 -17.05 -4.56 6.98
N GLN A 141 -17.18 -3.39 7.61
CA GLN A 141 -16.42 -2.20 7.29
C GLN A 141 -15.70 -1.69 8.52
N SER A 142 -14.54 -1.09 8.29
CA SER A 142 -13.76 -0.40 9.29
C SER A 142 -14.28 1.02 9.50
N LYS A 143 -14.12 1.55 10.71
CA LYS A 143 -14.25 2.99 10.97
C LYS A 143 -13.05 3.80 10.48
N TYR A 144 -11.96 3.13 10.10
CA TYR A 144 -10.74 3.74 9.60
C TYR A 144 -10.79 3.78 8.07
N SER A 145 -10.76 4.99 7.50
CA SER A 145 -10.79 5.17 6.05
C SER A 145 -9.39 5.18 5.43
N ILE A 146 -8.35 5.35 6.25
CA ILE A 146 -6.95 5.50 5.83
C ILE A 146 -6.07 4.58 6.67
N ILE A 147 -5.14 3.89 6.04
CA ILE A 147 -4.09 3.13 6.73
C ILE A 147 -2.79 3.91 6.63
N ILE A 148 -2.06 4.07 7.73
CA ILE A 148 -0.67 4.55 7.75
C ILE A 148 0.22 3.35 8.04
N ALA A 149 1.23 3.11 7.20
CA ALA A 149 2.12 1.96 7.30
C ALA A 149 3.60 2.38 7.23
N GLY A 150 4.47 1.47 7.67
CA GLY A 150 5.91 1.62 7.53
C GLY A 150 6.42 1.19 6.15
N ASP A 151 7.61 0.62 6.13
CA ASP A 151 8.29 0.12 4.94
C ASP A 151 7.69 -1.21 4.44
N ASN A 152 7.74 -1.44 3.12
CA ASN A 152 7.45 -2.71 2.47
C ASN A 152 6.03 -3.26 2.76
N PHE A 153 5.01 -2.40 2.73
CA PHE A 153 3.62 -2.80 2.94
C PHE A 153 3.11 -3.71 1.81
N GLY A 154 2.34 -4.74 2.17
CA GLY A 154 1.78 -5.72 1.26
C GLY A 154 2.79 -6.75 0.76
N CYS A 155 3.86 -7.01 1.51
CA CYS A 155 4.89 -7.96 1.11
C CYS A 155 4.41 -9.42 1.16
N GLY A 156 5.27 -10.34 0.71
CA GLY A 156 4.96 -11.77 0.63
C GLY A 156 4.29 -12.18 -0.68
N SER A 157 3.28 -13.05 -0.58
CA SER A 157 2.68 -13.73 -1.73
C SER A 157 1.83 -12.81 -2.63
N SER A 158 1.71 -13.17 -3.91
CA SER A 158 0.86 -12.43 -4.86
C SER A 158 -0.62 -12.70 -4.60
N ARG A 159 -1.25 -11.92 -3.72
CA ARG A 159 -2.70 -12.01 -3.43
C ARG A 159 -3.43 -10.76 -3.88
N GLU A 160 -4.28 -10.91 -4.89
CA GLU A 160 -5.21 -9.84 -5.30
C GLU A 160 -6.28 -9.59 -4.23
N HIS A 161 -6.65 -10.61 -3.45
CA HIS A 161 -7.57 -10.47 -2.32
C HIS A 161 -7.10 -9.49 -1.25
N ALA A 162 -5.80 -9.20 -1.14
CA ALA A 162 -5.28 -8.29 -0.12
C ALA A 162 -5.79 -6.84 -0.33
N PRO A 163 -5.56 -6.16 -1.47
CA PRO A 163 -6.16 -4.85 -1.72
C PRO A 163 -7.69 -4.90 -1.78
N VAL A 164 -8.30 -5.98 -2.29
CA VAL A 164 -9.77 -6.15 -2.32
C VAL A 164 -10.38 -6.16 -0.92
N ALA A 165 -9.78 -6.89 0.04
CA ALA A 165 -10.27 -6.90 1.41
C ALA A 165 -10.19 -5.51 2.05
N LEU A 166 -9.11 -4.76 1.80
CA LEU A 166 -8.98 -3.39 2.27
C LEU A 166 -10.05 -2.47 1.66
N GLY A 167 -10.24 -2.50 0.34
CA GLY A 167 -11.28 -1.71 -0.34
C GLY A 167 -12.69 -2.06 0.14
N ALA A 168 -13.00 -3.34 0.26
CA ALA A 168 -14.28 -3.85 0.77
C ALA A 168 -14.55 -3.44 2.23
N SER A 169 -13.50 -3.26 3.03
CA SER A 169 -13.61 -2.75 4.40
C SER A 169 -13.87 -1.24 4.48
N GLY A 170 -13.86 -0.52 3.35
CA GLY A 170 -14.12 0.92 3.29
C GLY A 170 -12.87 1.80 3.27
N VAL A 171 -11.66 1.21 3.29
CA VAL A 171 -10.40 1.95 3.13
C VAL A 171 -10.36 2.60 1.76
N LYS A 172 -9.87 3.84 1.70
CA LYS A 172 -9.68 4.59 0.46
C LYS A 172 -8.23 4.73 0.07
N ALA A 173 -7.35 4.91 1.06
CA ALA A 173 -5.92 5.04 0.83
C ALA A 173 -5.11 4.31 1.89
N VAL A 174 -3.98 3.77 1.45
CA VAL A 174 -2.88 3.39 2.31
C VAL A 174 -1.77 4.42 2.07
N VAL A 175 -1.18 4.94 3.13
CA VAL A 175 0.01 5.80 3.08
C VAL A 175 1.14 5.02 3.75
N ALA A 176 2.18 4.67 3.01
CA ALA A 176 3.30 3.86 3.49
C ALA A 176 4.64 4.51 3.14
N GLU A 177 5.73 4.11 3.81
CA GLU A 177 7.07 4.53 3.37
C GLU A 177 7.42 3.89 2.02
N SER A 178 7.07 2.61 1.84
CA SER A 178 7.19 1.91 0.57
C SER A 178 6.22 0.73 0.46
N TYR A 179 6.05 0.23 -0.76
CA TYR A 179 5.21 -0.94 -1.04
C TYR A 179 6.01 -2.09 -1.65
N ALA A 180 5.56 -3.30 -1.35
CA ALA A 180 5.88 -4.44 -2.17
C ALA A 180 5.30 -4.24 -3.58
N ARG A 181 6.15 -4.38 -4.61
CA ARG A 181 5.80 -4.10 -6.01
C ARG A 181 4.54 -4.82 -6.49
N ILE A 182 4.32 -6.06 -6.04
CA ILE A 182 3.16 -6.87 -6.44
C ILE A 182 1.87 -6.30 -5.84
N PHE A 183 1.90 -5.94 -4.55
CA PHE A 183 0.74 -5.34 -3.89
C PHE A 183 0.37 -4.02 -4.56
N PHE A 184 1.34 -3.13 -4.79
CA PHE A 184 1.12 -1.86 -5.48
C PHE A 184 0.42 -2.06 -6.83
N ARG A 185 0.94 -2.98 -7.67
CA ARG A 185 0.34 -3.30 -8.97
C ARG A 185 -1.08 -3.82 -8.83
N ASN A 186 -1.35 -4.69 -7.84
CA ASN A 186 -2.68 -5.24 -7.64
C ASN A 186 -3.68 -4.15 -7.19
N SER A 187 -3.26 -3.21 -6.33
CA SER A 187 -4.09 -2.06 -5.94
C SER A 187 -4.46 -1.20 -7.17
N VAL A 188 -3.51 -0.95 -8.07
CA VAL A 188 -3.77 -0.23 -9.34
C VAL A 188 -4.69 -1.03 -10.27
N ALA A 189 -4.45 -2.33 -10.41
CA ALA A 189 -5.21 -3.18 -11.33
C ALA A 189 -6.68 -3.31 -10.91
N THR A 190 -6.92 -3.41 -9.60
CA THR A 190 -8.26 -3.59 -9.02
C THR A 190 -8.97 -2.26 -8.74
N GLY A 191 -8.24 -1.19 -8.44
CA GLY A 191 -8.80 0.12 -8.10
C GLY A 191 -9.40 0.20 -6.69
N GLU A 192 -9.09 -0.76 -5.82
CA GLU A 192 -9.72 -0.90 -4.49
C GLU A 192 -9.24 0.13 -3.48
N VAL A 193 -7.95 0.48 -3.53
CA VAL A 193 -7.30 1.44 -2.63
C VAL A 193 -6.20 2.21 -3.35
N TYR A 194 -5.94 3.46 -2.94
CA TYR A 194 -4.79 4.23 -3.37
C TYR A 194 -3.53 3.84 -2.57
N PRO A 195 -2.47 3.29 -3.20
CA PRO A 195 -1.19 3.04 -2.53
C PRO A 195 -0.30 4.29 -2.65
N LEU A 196 -0.30 5.12 -1.62
CA LEU A 196 0.45 6.38 -1.59
C LEU A 196 1.75 6.21 -0.79
N GLU A 197 2.86 6.72 -1.33
CA GLU A 197 4.16 6.69 -0.63
C GLU A 197 4.43 8.03 0.06
N SER A 198 4.89 8.02 1.31
CA SER A 198 5.40 9.21 1.99
C SER A 198 6.92 9.35 1.83
N GLU A 199 7.43 10.58 1.94
CA GLU A 199 8.89 10.82 1.93
C GLU A 199 9.55 10.53 3.29
N VAL A 200 8.75 10.43 4.35
CA VAL A 200 9.18 10.21 5.73
C VAL A 200 8.37 9.09 6.39
N ARG A 201 8.82 8.62 7.55
CA ARG A 201 8.17 7.56 8.34
C ARG A 201 6.95 8.07 9.12
N VAL A 202 5.84 8.27 8.42
CA VAL A 202 4.62 8.82 9.03
C VAL A 202 4.03 7.88 10.10
N CYS A 203 4.26 6.57 9.99
CA CYS A 203 3.82 5.59 11.00
C CYS A 203 4.44 5.81 12.39
N ASP A 204 5.58 6.50 12.49
CA ASP A 204 6.23 6.81 13.77
C ASP A 204 5.67 8.09 14.43
N GLU A 205 4.88 8.87 13.69
CA GLU A 205 4.35 10.17 14.12
C GLU A 205 2.82 10.24 14.25
N CYS A 206 2.10 9.31 13.61
CA CYS A 206 0.65 9.18 13.72
C CYS A 206 0.27 8.06 14.69
N ASN A 207 -0.90 8.19 15.31
CA ASN A 207 -1.49 7.15 16.16
C ASN A 207 -2.78 6.61 15.55
N THR A 208 -3.07 5.33 15.80
CA THR A 208 -4.37 4.77 15.42
C THR A 208 -5.50 5.56 16.07
N GLY A 209 -6.43 6.06 15.27
CA GLY A 209 -7.52 6.93 15.70
C GLY A 209 -7.25 8.42 15.49
N ASP A 210 -6.08 8.83 15.01
CA ASP A 210 -5.88 10.21 14.56
C ASP A 210 -6.80 10.53 13.38
N VAL A 211 -7.37 11.74 13.38
CA VAL A 211 -8.12 12.28 12.25
C VAL A 211 -7.15 12.82 11.21
N VAL A 212 -7.21 12.31 10.00
CA VAL A 212 -6.31 12.70 8.91
C VAL A 212 -7.07 13.02 7.62
N THR A 213 -6.45 13.83 6.76
CA THR A 213 -6.89 14.11 5.40
C THR A 213 -5.76 13.83 4.41
N VAL A 214 -6.04 13.10 3.34
CA VAL A 214 -5.17 12.93 2.18
C VAL A 214 -5.72 13.77 1.04
N GLU A 215 -4.91 14.68 0.49
CA GLU A 215 -5.22 15.51 -0.67
C GLU A 215 -4.37 15.06 -1.86
N LEU A 216 -4.99 14.38 -2.83
CA LEU A 216 -4.24 13.80 -3.96
C LEU A 216 -3.68 14.87 -4.92
N ALA A 217 -4.37 16.01 -5.07
CA ALA A 217 -3.90 17.08 -5.94
C ALA A 217 -2.60 17.73 -5.43
N GLU A 218 -2.52 17.96 -4.12
CA GLU A 218 -1.36 18.58 -3.47
C GLU A 218 -0.30 17.57 -3.03
N ASN A 219 -0.60 16.27 -3.12
CA ASN A 219 0.22 15.17 -2.62
C ASN A 219 0.56 15.39 -1.14
N LEU A 220 -0.48 15.60 -0.33
CA LEU A 220 -0.35 15.98 1.06
C LEU A 220 -1.17 15.06 1.95
N LEU A 221 -0.60 14.69 3.09
CA LEU A 221 -1.32 14.09 4.22
C LEU A 221 -1.28 15.09 5.39
N ILE A 222 -2.44 15.45 5.89
CA ILE A 222 -2.62 16.36 7.04
C ILE A 222 -3.13 15.53 8.21
N ASN A 223 -2.40 15.51 9.32
CA ASN A 223 -2.89 14.97 10.59
C ASN A 223 -3.50 16.10 11.42
N HIS A 224 -4.83 16.17 11.46
CA HIS A 224 -5.58 17.21 12.17
C HIS A 224 -5.48 17.09 13.69
N THR A 225 -5.09 15.91 14.19
CA THR A 225 -4.94 15.65 15.63
C THR A 225 -3.64 16.26 16.16
N THR A 226 -2.57 16.16 15.38
CA THR A 226 -1.24 16.67 15.75
C THR A 226 -0.92 18.03 15.12
N GLY A 227 -1.66 18.45 14.09
CA GLY A 227 -1.40 19.64 13.28
C GLY A 227 -0.21 19.50 12.32
N LYS A 228 0.29 18.28 12.11
CA LYS A 228 1.43 18.02 11.23
C LYS A 228 0.98 17.70 9.81
N GLU A 229 1.85 18.02 8.86
CA GLU A 229 1.65 17.77 7.43
C GLU A 229 2.82 16.99 6.84
N TYR A 230 2.52 16.10 5.91
CA TYR A 230 3.48 15.19 5.30
C TYR A 230 3.35 15.21 3.78
N ARG A 231 4.45 15.48 3.09
CA ARG A 231 4.57 15.32 1.64
C ARG A 231 4.46 13.85 1.25
N LEU A 232 3.60 13.58 0.28
CA LEU A 232 3.47 12.31 -0.40
C LEU A 232 4.14 12.38 -1.77
N LYS A 233 4.61 11.25 -2.26
CA LYS A 233 5.07 11.12 -3.64
C LYS A 233 3.85 11.09 -4.56
N PRO A 234 3.93 11.73 -5.74
CA PRO A 234 2.83 11.68 -6.71
C PRO A 234 2.52 10.26 -7.16
N ILE A 235 1.23 9.90 -7.15
CA ILE A 235 0.75 8.60 -7.64
C ILE A 235 0.96 8.41 -9.16
N GLY A 236 1.13 9.53 -9.88
CA GLY A 236 1.40 9.55 -11.32
C GLY A 236 0.27 8.93 -12.14
N ASP A 237 0.64 8.25 -13.23
CA ASP A 237 -0.30 7.68 -14.21
C ASP A 237 -1.18 6.55 -13.64
N ALA A 238 -0.87 6.04 -12.45
CA ALA A 238 -1.71 5.07 -11.76
C ALA A 238 -3.00 5.71 -11.19
N GLY A 239 -2.99 7.01 -10.88
CA GLY A 239 -4.13 7.72 -10.28
C GLY A 239 -5.42 7.59 -11.09
N PRO A 240 -5.43 7.93 -12.39
CA PRO A 240 -6.60 7.78 -13.24
C PRO A 240 -7.11 6.34 -13.38
N VAL A 241 -6.22 5.35 -13.30
CA VAL A 241 -6.60 3.92 -13.38
C VAL A 241 -7.34 3.49 -12.11
N ILE A 242 -6.83 3.91 -10.94
CA ILE A 242 -7.48 3.62 -9.65
C ILE A 242 -8.84 4.34 -9.59
N GLU A 243 -8.90 5.61 -9.98
CA GLU A 243 -10.12 6.42 -9.96
C GLU A 243 -11.24 5.82 -10.82
N ALA A 244 -10.87 5.22 -11.96
CA ALA A 244 -11.82 4.53 -12.83
C ALA A 244 -12.38 3.24 -12.22
N GLY A 245 -11.82 2.72 -11.12
CA GLY A 245 -12.15 1.41 -10.56
C GLY A 245 -11.33 0.27 -11.18
N GLY A 246 -10.06 0.54 -11.49
CA GLY A 246 -9.11 -0.45 -11.97
C GLY A 246 -8.95 -0.52 -13.48
N ILE A 247 -8.05 -1.39 -13.94
CA ILE A 247 -7.55 -1.39 -15.32
C ILE A 247 -8.64 -1.68 -16.36
N PHE A 248 -9.58 -2.58 -16.06
CA PHE A 248 -10.67 -2.89 -16.99
C PHE A 248 -11.69 -1.76 -17.09
N ALA A 249 -11.97 -1.08 -15.99
CA ALA A 249 -12.88 0.05 -15.99
C ALA A 249 -12.25 1.24 -16.72
N TYR A 250 -10.97 1.53 -16.46
CA TYR A 250 -10.20 2.53 -17.21
C TYR A 250 -10.15 2.22 -18.71
N ALA A 251 -9.90 0.97 -19.11
CA ALA A 251 -9.87 0.56 -20.51
C ALA A 251 -11.23 0.73 -21.21
N ARG A 252 -12.35 0.50 -20.51
CA ARG A 252 -13.70 0.79 -21.04
C ARG A 252 -13.95 2.29 -21.18
N GLN A 253 -13.59 3.06 -20.15
CA GLN A 253 -13.76 4.52 -20.14
C GLN A 253 -12.97 5.21 -21.26
N THR A 254 -11.79 4.69 -21.58
CA THR A 254 -10.90 5.21 -22.63
C THR A 254 -11.14 4.58 -24.01
N GLY A 255 -12.10 3.67 -24.15
CA GLY A 255 -12.48 3.05 -25.42
C GLY A 255 -11.48 2.00 -25.95
N MET A 256 -10.56 1.50 -25.11
CA MET A 256 -9.63 0.43 -25.48
C MET A 256 -10.33 -0.94 -25.57
N ILE A 257 -11.41 -1.13 -24.81
CA ILE A 257 -12.27 -2.31 -24.87
C ILE A 257 -13.74 -1.90 -24.89
N SER A 258 -14.62 -2.74 -25.45
CA SER A 258 -16.05 -2.45 -25.56
C SER A 258 -16.69 -2.20 -24.19
N SER A 259 -17.52 -1.17 -24.09
CA SER A 259 -18.43 -1.01 -22.94
C SER A 259 -19.41 -2.18 -22.93
N SER A 260 -19.47 -2.94 -21.84
CA SER A 260 -20.53 -3.94 -21.67
C SER A 260 -21.88 -3.22 -21.62
N PRO A 261 -22.94 -3.73 -22.28
CA PRO A 261 -24.27 -3.18 -22.06
C PRO A 261 -24.61 -3.42 -20.58
N VAL A 262 -24.74 -2.34 -19.82
CA VAL A 262 -25.26 -2.40 -18.45
C VAL A 262 -26.64 -3.03 -18.55
N SER A 263 -26.81 -4.22 -17.97
CA SER A 263 -28.14 -4.84 -17.87
C SER A 263 -28.97 -3.95 -16.95
N ALA A 264 -30.08 -3.46 -17.50
CA ALA A 264 -31.05 -2.59 -16.84
C ALA A 264 -31.76 -3.30 -15.67
#